data_AF-A0A2S6B1F2-F1
#
_entry.id   AF-A0A2S6B1F2-F1
#
_cell.length_a   1.000
_cell.length_b   1.000
_cell.length_c   1.000
_cell.angle_alpha   90.00
_cell.angle_beta   90.00
_cell.angle_gamma   90.00
#
_symmetry.space_group_name_H-M   'P 1'
#
loop_
_entity.id
_entity.type
_entity.pdbx_description
1 polymer ?
#
loop_
_entity_poly.entity_id
_entity_poly.type
_entity_poly.pdbx_seq_one_letter_code
_entity_poly.pdbx_strand_id
1 'polypeptide(L)'
;MRRWLWRIAKVGGLLALVVGIGAFAYVHALDLGSQPRADARSTVADLDFMQGAISPPRGRILAVVTSTSHFPGGEKKAGFELTELARAYYVFRASGYDVDIASPQGGSPPMRRDDEDMVATDFAFLNDADARKRLESSLPLHEVDPARYAAVYFVGGKGTMFDFPGNTDIRRLVREVYRAGGVIGAVCHGPAALLDVTLEDGSPLLRGRRVAGFSNDEELFLMKDARVRFPYLLQDRLVQRGARYVEGPMYLDNTVIDGRIITGQNPWSTWSTAEAMVRALGHEPAMRAPGRDEQAVKVLAAYHRNGIDAARRVRHAHPDADKHLLLMHALVAAMQGRLGEAWQLQALALD
;
A
#
# COMPACT_ATOMS: atom_id res chain seq x y z
N MET A 1 23.55 55.09 5.82
CA MET A 1 22.47 54.14 5.46
C MET A 1 22.83 53.20 4.30
N ARG A 2 23.14 53.69 3.09
CA ARG A 2 23.43 52.85 1.90
C ARG A 2 24.57 51.83 2.05
N ARG A 3 25.69 52.19 2.71
CA ARG A 3 26.83 51.29 2.97
C ARG A 3 26.52 50.16 3.96
N TRP A 4 25.61 50.40 4.90
CA TRP A 4 25.20 49.42 5.92
C TRP A 4 24.24 48.39 5.32
N LEU A 5 23.26 48.84 4.52
CA LEU A 5 22.38 47.97 3.73
C LEU A 5 23.18 47.06 2.77
N TRP A 6 24.23 47.59 2.14
CA TRP A 6 25.10 46.80 1.26
C TRP A 6 25.92 45.74 2.01
N ARG A 7 26.33 46.00 3.25
CA ARG A 7 27.02 45.02 4.10
C ARG A 7 26.08 43.90 4.54
N ILE A 8 24.85 44.23 4.94
CA ILE A 8 23.83 43.23 5.29
C ILE A 8 23.49 42.35 4.08
N ALA A 9 23.28 42.95 2.90
CA ALA A 9 23.01 42.19 1.67
C ALA A 9 24.16 41.24 1.31
N LYS A 10 25.42 41.68 1.46
CA LYS A 10 26.60 40.83 1.22
C LYS A 10 26.73 39.69 2.23
N VAL A 11 26.52 39.96 3.52
CA VAL A 11 26.59 38.94 4.57
C VAL A 11 25.44 37.94 4.40
N GLY A 12 24.23 38.40 4.10
CA GLY A 12 23.09 37.54 3.79
C GLY A 12 23.32 36.69 2.54
N GLY A 13 23.88 37.28 1.48
CA GLY A 13 24.25 36.55 0.26
C GLY A 13 25.35 35.49 0.48
N LEU A 14 26.37 35.81 1.28
CA LEU A 14 27.42 34.85 1.64
C LEU A 14 26.88 33.72 2.51
N LEU A 15 26.03 34.03 3.49
CA LEU A 15 25.38 33.02 4.33
C LEU A 15 24.50 32.08 3.49
N ALA A 16 23.69 32.64 2.59
CA ALA A 16 22.86 31.84 1.67
C ALA A 16 23.71 30.94 0.77
N LEU A 17 24.85 31.44 0.28
CA LEU A 17 25.78 30.64 -0.52
C LEU A 17 26.41 29.50 0.29
N VAL A 18 26.87 29.76 1.52
CA VAL A 18 27.47 28.72 2.39
C VAL A 18 26.44 27.66 2.76
N VAL A 19 25.22 28.08 3.11
CA VAL A 19 24.10 27.16 3.37
C VAL A 19 23.76 26.35 2.11
N GLY A 20 23.73 26.99 0.94
CA GLY A 20 23.49 26.32 -0.34
C GLY A 20 24.55 25.28 -0.68
N ILE A 21 25.84 25.61 -0.53
CA ILE A 21 26.96 24.68 -0.74
C ILE A 21 26.89 23.53 0.27
N GLY A 22 26.62 23.84 1.54
CA GLY A 22 26.46 22.83 2.59
C GLY A 22 25.31 21.86 2.30
N ALA A 23 24.14 22.39 1.91
CA ALA A 23 22.99 21.57 1.53
C ALA A 23 23.26 20.73 0.28
N PHE A 24 23.93 21.29 -0.73
CA PHE A 24 24.34 20.57 -1.93
C PHE A 24 25.30 19.42 -1.60
N ALA A 25 26.37 19.69 -0.83
CA ALA A 25 27.31 18.68 -0.39
C ALA A 25 26.63 17.59 0.45
N TYR A 26 25.69 17.98 1.32
CA TYR A 26 24.92 17.06 2.14
C TYR A 26 24.02 16.14 1.31
N VAL A 27 23.24 16.67 0.36
CA VAL A 27 22.39 15.87 -0.52
C VAL A 27 23.24 14.94 -1.40
N HIS A 28 24.38 15.41 -1.89
CA HIS A 28 25.31 14.55 -2.64
C HIS A 28 25.92 13.44 -1.78
N ALA A 29 26.20 13.70 -0.50
CA ALA A 29 26.70 12.68 0.43
C ALA A 29 25.68 11.59 0.74
N LEU A 30 24.38 11.81 0.49
CA LEU A 30 23.35 10.76 0.59
C LEU A 30 23.48 9.69 -0.49
N ASP A 31 24.22 9.98 -1.57
CA ASP A 31 24.51 9.05 -2.66
C ASP A 31 23.24 8.35 -3.20
N LEU A 32 22.16 9.12 -3.36
CA LEU A 32 20.87 8.61 -3.84
C LEU A 32 20.97 8.02 -5.25
N GLY A 33 21.98 8.44 -6.03
CA GLY A 33 22.27 7.90 -7.36
C GLY A 33 22.78 6.46 -7.37
N SER A 34 23.29 5.93 -6.23
CA SER A 34 23.74 4.54 -6.11
C SER A 34 22.60 3.52 -6.18
N GLN A 35 21.37 3.94 -5.87
CA GLN A 35 20.17 3.11 -5.95
C GLN A 35 19.21 3.74 -6.95
N PRO A 36 19.42 3.50 -8.27
CA PRO A 36 18.50 4.01 -9.27
C PRO A 36 17.08 3.46 -9.03
N ARG A 37 16.09 4.30 -9.35
CA ARG A 37 14.67 3.91 -9.36
C ARG A 37 14.44 2.74 -10.32
N ALA A 38 13.32 2.04 -10.15
CA ALA A 38 12.95 0.94 -11.04
C ALA A 38 12.85 1.40 -12.51
N ASP A 39 13.25 0.53 -13.45
CA ASP A 39 13.15 0.84 -14.88
C ASP A 39 11.67 0.90 -15.28
N ALA A 40 11.24 2.06 -15.80
CA ALA A 40 9.87 2.27 -16.25
C ALA A 40 9.45 1.33 -17.40
N ARG A 41 10.42 0.68 -18.06
CA ARG A 41 10.22 -0.30 -19.12
C ARG A 41 10.17 -1.74 -18.61
N SER A 42 10.23 -1.97 -17.30
CA SER A 42 10.13 -3.31 -16.71
C SER A 42 8.87 -4.02 -17.23
N THR A 43 9.02 -5.29 -17.56
CA THR A 43 7.98 -6.16 -18.09
C THR A 43 7.80 -7.39 -17.20
N VAL A 44 6.78 -8.19 -17.46
CA VAL A 44 6.55 -9.45 -16.73
C VAL A 44 7.75 -10.41 -16.85
N ALA A 45 8.50 -10.37 -17.96
CA ALA A 45 9.67 -11.21 -18.16
C ALA A 45 10.81 -10.87 -17.18
N ASP A 46 10.86 -9.63 -16.70
CA ASP A 46 11.87 -9.15 -15.74
C ASP A 46 11.52 -9.53 -14.28
N LEU A 47 10.35 -10.14 -14.05
CA LEU A 47 9.93 -10.57 -12.73
C LEU A 47 10.32 -12.03 -12.50
N ASP A 48 11.44 -12.27 -11.80
CA ASP A 48 11.99 -13.62 -11.56
C ASP A 48 10.95 -14.61 -11.00
N PHE A 49 10.10 -14.15 -10.08
CA PHE A 49 9.07 -14.99 -9.44
C PHE A 49 7.89 -15.35 -10.36
N MET A 50 7.81 -14.73 -11.55
CA MET A 50 6.87 -15.10 -12.62
C MET A 50 7.44 -16.17 -13.56
N GLN A 51 8.74 -16.47 -13.49
CA GLN A 51 9.42 -17.40 -14.42
C GLN A 51 9.23 -18.89 -14.05
N GLY A 52 8.43 -19.21 -13.03
CA GLY A 52 8.08 -20.57 -12.63
C GLY A 52 6.60 -20.89 -12.88
N ALA A 53 6.32 -21.95 -13.65
CA ALA A 53 4.94 -22.39 -13.88
C ALA A 53 4.41 -23.13 -12.64
N ILE A 54 3.44 -22.53 -11.93
CA ILE A 54 2.57 -23.30 -11.05
C ILE A 54 1.48 -23.94 -11.93
N SER A 55 1.64 -25.24 -12.17
CA SER A 55 0.63 -26.10 -12.81
C SER A 55 0.23 -27.20 -11.85
N PRO A 56 -1.08 -27.53 -11.74
CA PRO A 56 -2.21 -27.01 -12.52
C PRO A 56 -2.77 -25.66 -11.99
N PRO A 57 -3.64 -24.98 -12.78
CA PRO A 57 -4.37 -23.78 -12.35
C PRO A 57 -5.16 -24.02 -11.05
N ARG A 58 -5.15 -23.05 -10.15
CA ARG A 58 -5.75 -23.16 -8.80
C ARG A 58 -7.12 -22.47 -8.65
N GLY A 59 -7.62 -21.84 -9.72
CA GLY A 59 -8.90 -21.15 -9.75
C GLY A 59 -8.75 -19.66 -10.04
N ARG A 60 -9.71 -18.85 -9.54
CA ARG A 60 -9.76 -17.40 -9.78
C ARG A 60 -9.80 -16.61 -8.48
N ILE A 61 -9.16 -15.44 -8.50
CA ILE A 61 -9.29 -14.39 -7.48
C ILE A 61 -9.87 -13.16 -8.14
N LEU A 62 -10.84 -12.50 -7.48
CA LEU A 62 -11.39 -11.23 -7.95
C LEU A 62 -10.71 -10.07 -7.24
N ALA A 63 -9.98 -9.24 -7.97
CA ALA A 63 -9.49 -7.95 -7.46
C ALA A 63 -10.56 -6.88 -7.68
N VAL A 64 -10.97 -6.19 -6.61
CA VAL A 64 -11.99 -5.13 -6.67
C VAL A 64 -11.36 -3.78 -6.41
N VAL A 65 -11.57 -2.84 -7.32
CA VAL A 65 -11.10 -1.45 -7.25
C VAL A 65 -12.27 -0.47 -7.22
N THR A 66 -12.06 0.74 -6.71
CA THR A 66 -13.07 1.81 -6.69
C THR A 66 -13.36 2.36 -8.09
N SER A 67 -14.58 2.85 -8.31
CA SER A 67 -14.99 3.62 -9.49
C SER A 67 -14.93 5.14 -9.24
N THR A 68 -14.64 5.58 -8.01
CA THR A 68 -14.67 7.00 -7.61
C THR A 68 -13.38 7.72 -7.96
N SER A 69 -13.47 8.70 -8.88
CA SER A 69 -12.30 9.42 -9.41
C SER A 69 -11.90 10.66 -8.63
N HIS A 70 -12.84 11.27 -7.89
CA HIS A 70 -12.65 12.50 -7.14
C HIS A 70 -13.40 12.47 -5.82
N PHE A 71 -12.95 13.28 -4.87
CA PHE A 71 -13.69 13.55 -3.66
C PHE A 71 -15.03 14.23 -4.02
N PRO A 72 -16.15 13.88 -3.36
CA PRO A 72 -17.44 14.50 -3.63
C PRO A 72 -17.38 16.03 -3.56
N GLY A 73 -17.88 16.71 -4.59
CA GLY A 73 -17.99 18.17 -4.63
C GLY A 73 -16.68 18.94 -4.82
N GLY A 74 -15.58 18.31 -5.26
CA GLY A 74 -14.33 19.02 -5.52
C GLY A 74 -13.41 18.36 -6.55
N GLU A 75 -12.29 19.03 -6.85
CA GLU A 75 -11.30 18.60 -7.85
C GLU A 75 -10.21 17.67 -7.28
N LYS A 76 -10.24 17.38 -5.98
CA LYS A 76 -9.24 16.50 -5.35
C LYS A 76 -9.40 15.09 -5.90
N LYS A 77 -8.38 14.60 -6.60
CA LYS A 77 -8.38 13.24 -7.18
C LYS A 77 -8.44 12.19 -6.07
N ALA A 78 -9.27 11.18 -6.32
CA ALA A 78 -9.36 9.93 -5.59
C ALA A 78 -9.03 8.79 -6.57
N GLY A 79 -9.51 7.57 -6.31
CA GLY A 79 -9.23 6.39 -7.13
C GLY A 79 -8.57 5.28 -6.32
N PHE A 80 -8.23 4.19 -7.01
CA PHE A 80 -7.52 3.06 -6.41
C PHE A 80 -6.00 3.28 -6.47
N GLU A 81 -5.28 2.65 -5.54
CA GLU A 81 -3.82 2.70 -5.51
C GLU A 81 -3.21 1.64 -6.46
N LEU A 82 -2.44 2.05 -7.47
CA LEU A 82 -1.89 1.14 -8.48
C LEU A 82 -1.01 0.05 -7.87
N THR A 83 -0.13 0.44 -6.94
CA THR A 83 0.84 -0.47 -6.33
C THR A 83 0.15 -1.59 -5.55
N GLU A 84 -0.97 -1.27 -4.89
CA GLU A 84 -1.79 -2.23 -4.15
C GLU A 84 -2.48 -3.26 -5.05
N LEU A 85 -2.83 -2.89 -6.29
CA LEU A 85 -3.36 -3.80 -7.30
C LEU A 85 -2.25 -4.61 -7.97
N ALA A 86 -1.24 -3.94 -8.52
CA ALA A 86 -0.22 -4.54 -9.37
C ALA A 86 0.58 -5.63 -8.64
N ARG A 87 0.99 -5.35 -7.40
CA ARG A 87 1.79 -6.28 -6.59
C ARG A 87 0.97 -7.51 -6.20
N ALA A 88 -0.25 -7.32 -5.71
CA ALA A 88 -1.15 -8.42 -5.37
C ALA A 88 -1.53 -9.26 -6.60
N TYR A 89 -1.79 -8.61 -7.74
CA TYR A 89 -2.09 -9.28 -9.01
C TYR A 89 -1.00 -10.29 -9.36
N TYR A 90 0.27 -9.90 -9.34
CA TYR A 90 1.35 -10.81 -9.68
C TYR A 90 1.65 -11.84 -8.59
N VAL A 91 1.42 -11.55 -7.31
CA VAL A 91 1.47 -12.60 -6.26
C VAL A 91 0.45 -13.70 -6.57
N PHE A 92 -0.78 -13.34 -6.91
CA PHE A 92 -1.84 -14.31 -7.22
C PHE A 92 -1.56 -15.08 -8.52
N ARG A 93 -1.14 -14.37 -9.58
CA ARG A 93 -0.77 -14.98 -10.88
C ARG A 93 0.40 -15.95 -10.73
N ALA A 94 1.48 -15.53 -10.07
CA ALA A 94 2.61 -16.42 -9.77
C ALA A 94 2.20 -17.62 -8.92
N SER A 95 1.19 -17.44 -8.07
CA SER A 95 0.65 -18.50 -7.21
C SER A 95 -0.34 -19.45 -7.93
N GLY A 96 -0.53 -19.33 -9.25
CA GLY A 96 -1.36 -20.23 -10.06
C GLY A 96 -2.84 -19.85 -10.15
N TYR A 97 -3.23 -18.64 -9.71
CA TYR A 97 -4.59 -18.13 -9.85
C TYR A 97 -4.73 -17.23 -11.08
N ASP A 98 -5.83 -17.35 -11.81
CA ASP A 98 -6.24 -16.30 -12.74
C ASP A 98 -6.86 -15.14 -11.94
N VAL A 99 -6.69 -13.91 -12.42
CA VAL A 99 -7.14 -12.70 -11.71
C VAL A 99 -8.04 -11.88 -12.61
N ASP A 100 -9.30 -11.78 -12.22
CA ASP A 100 -10.26 -10.87 -12.82
C ASP A 100 -10.27 -9.56 -12.02
N ILE A 101 -10.54 -8.44 -12.69
CA ILE A 101 -10.63 -7.11 -12.08
C ILE A 101 -12.07 -6.63 -12.20
N ALA A 102 -12.65 -6.16 -11.09
CA ALA A 102 -13.98 -5.59 -11.04
C ALA A 102 -13.99 -4.22 -10.36
N SER A 103 -15.02 -3.44 -10.64
CA SER A 103 -15.30 -2.19 -9.93
C SER A 103 -16.81 -1.99 -9.79
N PRO A 104 -17.29 -1.16 -8.85
CA PRO A 104 -18.73 -0.90 -8.70
C PRO A 104 -19.46 -0.59 -10.01
N GLN A 105 -18.85 0.21 -10.88
CA GLN A 105 -19.44 0.62 -12.17
C GLN A 105 -18.92 -0.16 -13.38
N GLY A 106 -17.88 -0.99 -13.22
CA GLY A 106 -17.16 -1.60 -14.34
C GLY A 106 -16.42 -0.58 -15.19
N GLY A 107 -15.95 -1.02 -16.37
CA GLY A 107 -15.24 -0.16 -17.33
C GLY A 107 -13.81 0.16 -16.86
N SER A 108 -13.36 1.39 -17.06
CA SER A 108 -11.98 1.83 -16.76
C SER A 108 -11.92 2.62 -15.44
N PRO A 109 -11.63 1.96 -14.30
CA PRO A 109 -11.64 2.60 -12.99
C PRO A 109 -10.49 3.62 -12.86
N PRO A 110 -10.67 4.67 -12.04
CA PRO A 110 -9.70 5.75 -11.87
C PRO A 110 -8.50 5.30 -11.04
N MET A 111 -7.31 5.37 -11.65
CA MET A 111 -6.05 4.96 -11.05
C MET A 111 -5.32 6.14 -10.40
N ARG A 112 -4.81 5.94 -9.18
CA ARG A 112 -3.76 6.75 -8.57
C ARG A 112 -2.41 6.08 -8.80
N ARG A 113 -1.42 6.90 -9.14
CA ARG A 113 -0.07 6.49 -9.44
C ARG A 113 0.88 7.50 -8.82
N ASP A 114 1.87 6.99 -8.10
CA ASP A 114 3.01 7.73 -7.59
C ASP A 114 4.28 7.01 -8.04
N ASP A 115 5.02 7.63 -8.97
CA ASP A 115 6.20 7.02 -9.59
C ASP A 115 7.37 6.88 -8.62
N GLU A 116 7.35 7.58 -7.48
CA GLU A 116 8.45 7.59 -6.53
C GLU A 116 8.56 6.28 -5.74
N ASP A 117 7.42 5.63 -5.48
CA ASP A 117 7.32 4.40 -4.69
C ASP A 117 7.14 3.14 -5.55
N MET A 118 7.20 3.29 -6.89
CA MET A 118 7.01 2.20 -7.84
C MET A 118 8.24 1.31 -7.99
N VAL A 119 8.01 0.01 -8.01
CA VAL A 119 9.01 -1.04 -8.27
C VAL A 119 8.78 -1.70 -9.63
N ALA A 120 9.69 -2.58 -10.05
CA ALA A 120 9.62 -3.26 -11.35
C ALA A 120 8.26 -3.94 -11.60
N THR A 121 7.65 -4.53 -10.57
CA THR A 121 6.31 -5.14 -10.61
C THR A 121 5.21 -4.15 -11.02
N ASP A 122 5.28 -2.91 -10.54
CA ASP A 122 4.27 -1.89 -10.83
C ASP A 122 4.36 -1.43 -12.29
N PHE A 123 5.58 -1.25 -12.80
CA PHE A 123 5.82 -0.95 -14.21
C PHE A 123 5.48 -2.14 -15.12
N ALA A 124 5.81 -3.36 -14.72
CA ALA A 124 5.43 -4.58 -15.44
C ALA A 124 3.92 -4.67 -15.63
N PHE A 125 3.12 -4.33 -14.61
CA PHE A 125 1.66 -4.27 -14.73
C PHE A 125 1.21 -3.24 -15.77
N LEU A 126 1.83 -2.07 -15.79
CA LEU A 126 1.49 -1.03 -16.76
C LEU A 126 1.89 -1.40 -18.20
N ASN A 127 2.92 -2.20 -18.35
CA ASN A 127 3.45 -2.66 -19.64
C ASN A 127 2.85 -4.02 -20.09
N ASP A 128 2.01 -4.65 -19.27
CA ASP A 128 1.33 -5.92 -19.56
C ASP A 128 -0.03 -5.66 -20.22
N ALA A 129 -0.13 -5.96 -21.51
CA ALA A 129 -1.35 -5.73 -22.29
C ALA A 129 -2.56 -6.53 -21.77
N ASP A 130 -2.39 -7.73 -21.21
CA ASP A 130 -3.49 -8.51 -20.66
C ASP A 130 -3.99 -7.90 -19.35
N ALA A 131 -3.07 -7.57 -18.44
CA ALA A 131 -3.39 -6.93 -17.18
C ALA A 131 -4.07 -5.56 -17.40
N ARG A 132 -3.54 -4.75 -18.32
CA ARG A 132 -4.12 -3.46 -18.73
C ARG A 132 -5.52 -3.62 -19.30
N LYS A 133 -5.73 -4.58 -20.21
CA LYS A 133 -7.05 -4.83 -20.79
C LYS A 133 -8.07 -5.23 -19.73
N ARG A 134 -7.69 -6.11 -18.79
CA ARG A 134 -8.55 -6.51 -17.66
C ARG A 134 -8.90 -5.33 -16.76
N LEU A 135 -7.97 -4.41 -16.53
CA LEU A 135 -8.22 -3.20 -15.77
C LEU A 135 -9.15 -2.23 -16.51
N GLU A 136 -8.85 -1.93 -17.78
CA GLU A 136 -9.62 -1.00 -18.62
C GLU A 136 -11.04 -1.50 -18.93
N SER A 137 -11.25 -2.82 -18.85
CA SER A 137 -12.53 -3.51 -19.02
C SER A 137 -12.95 -4.21 -17.73
N SER A 138 -12.80 -3.54 -16.57
CA SER A 138 -13.18 -4.13 -15.29
C SER A 138 -14.66 -4.54 -15.29
N LEU A 139 -14.95 -5.69 -14.69
CA LEU A 139 -16.31 -6.22 -14.58
C LEU A 139 -17.14 -5.31 -13.67
N PRO A 140 -18.38 -4.94 -14.05
CA PRO A 140 -19.28 -4.27 -13.13
C PRO A 140 -19.75 -5.27 -12.05
N LEU A 141 -19.68 -4.87 -10.77
CA LEU A 141 -19.93 -5.80 -9.66
C LEU A 141 -21.29 -6.50 -9.71
N HIS A 142 -22.33 -5.87 -10.26
CA HIS A 142 -23.66 -6.45 -10.38
C HIS A 142 -23.71 -7.67 -11.35
N GLU A 143 -22.77 -7.79 -12.28
CA GLU A 143 -22.68 -8.92 -13.22
C GLU A 143 -21.74 -10.04 -12.73
N VAL A 144 -21.01 -9.80 -11.64
CA VAL A 144 -20.07 -10.77 -11.08
C VAL A 144 -20.82 -11.92 -10.41
N ASP A 145 -20.56 -13.14 -10.89
CA ASP A 145 -20.94 -14.40 -10.22
C ASP A 145 -19.90 -14.77 -9.13
N PRO A 146 -20.25 -14.67 -7.84
CA PRO A 146 -19.32 -14.96 -6.74
C PRO A 146 -18.85 -16.42 -6.69
N ALA A 147 -19.62 -17.37 -7.23
CA ALA A 147 -19.28 -18.79 -7.20
C ALA A 147 -18.03 -19.14 -8.04
N ARG A 148 -17.61 -18.24 -8.93
CA ARG A 148 -16.41 -18.41 -9.77
C ARG A 148 -15.10 -18.15 -9.02
N TYR A 149 -15.14 -17.57 -7.83
CA TYR A 149 -13.95 -17.04 -7.15
C TYR A 149 -13.65 -17.78 -5.85
N ALA A 150 -12.40 -18.21 -5.72
CA ALA A 150 -11.88 -18.78 -4.48
C ALA A 150 -11.59 -17.67 -3.44
N ALA A 151 -11.32 -16.45 -3.89
CA ALA A 151 -11.08 -15.31 -3.03
C ALA A 151 -11.47 -13.99 -3.68
N VAL A 152 -11.69 -12.97 -2.85
CA VAL A 152 -11.86 -11.58 -3.26
C VAL A 152 -10.83 -10.72 -2.55
N TYR A 153 -10.16 -9.85 -3.30
CA TYR A 153 -9.17 -8.91 -2.81
C TYR A 153 -9.63 -7.47 -3.08
N PHE A 154 -9.85 -6.69 -2.03
CA PHE A 154 -10.21 -5.27 -2.13
C PHE A 154 -8.96 -4.41 -2.10
N VAL A 155 -8.67 -3.81 -3.24
CA VAL A 155 -7.63 -2.79 -3.39
C VAL A 155 -8.08 -1.52 -2.67
N GLY A 156 -7.16 -0.83 -2.01
CA GLY A 156 -7.42 0.43 -1.36
C GLY A 156 -7.34 1.61 -2.31
N GLY A 157 -6.82 2.73 -1.79
CA GLY A 157 -6.95 4.05 -2.39
C GLY A 157 -8.19 4.80 -1.92
N LYS A 158 -8.09 6.14 -1.90
CA LYS A 158 -9.04 7.02 -1.22
C LYS A 158 -10.46 7.03 -1.84
N GLY A 159 -10.61 6.58 -3.09
CA GLY A 159 -11.94 6.50 -3.73
C GLY A 159 -12.86 5.48 -3.05
N THR A 160 -12.29 4.41 -2.50
CA THR A 160 -13.03 3.33 -1.83
C THR A 160 -13.93 3.84 -0.70
N MET A 161 -13.54 4.92 -0.02
CA MET A 161 -14.30 5.53 1.08
C MET A 161 -15.66 6.09 0.65
N PHE A 162 -15.92 6.21 -0.65
CA PHE A 162 -17.13 6.83 -1.20
C PHE A 162 -18.07 5.84 -1.89
N ASP A 163 -17.56 4.75 -2.46
CA ASP A 163 -18.39 3.81 -3.25
C ASP A 163 -18.31 2.34 -2.81
N PHE A 164 -17.45 2.00 -1.85
CA PHE A 164 -17.47 0.67 -1.23
C PHE A 164 -18.48 0.55 -0.09
N PRO A 165 -18.55 1.50 0.87
CA PRO A 165 -19.50 1.44 1.98
C PRO A 165 -20.94 1.44 1.48
N GLY A 166 -21.80 0.61 2.09
CA GLY A 166 -23.20 0.47 1.70
C GLY A 166 -23.48 -0.17 0.34
N ASN A 167 -22.45 -0.51 -0.46
CA ASN A 167 -22.65 -1.09 -1.78
C ASN A 167 -23.25 -2.51 -1.70
N THR A 168 -24.42 -2.71 -2.28
CA THR A 168 -25.16 -3.98 -2.18
C THR A 168 -24.48 -5.13 -2.90
N ASP A 169 -23.79 -4.86 -4.01
CA ASP A 169 -23.07 -5.89 -4.77
C ASP A 169 -21.80 -6.33 -4.05
N ILE A 170 -21.07 -5.42 -3.41
CA ILE A 170 -19.96 -5.79 -2.52
C ILE A 170 -20.46 -6.67 -1.38
N ARG A 171 -21.57 -6.29 -0.72
CA ARG A 171 -22.16 -7.09 0.36
C ARG A 171 -22.54 -8.49 -0.12
N ARG A 172 -23.16 -8.61 -1.29
CA ARG A 172 -23.51 -9.89 -1.93
C ARG A 172 -22.25 -10.72 -2.18
N LEU A 173 -21.27 -10.13 -2.87
CA LEU A 173 -20.00 -10.77 -3.23
C LEU A 173 -19.26 -11.31 -2.01
N VAL A 174 -19.02 -10.48 -0.99
CA VAL A 174 -18.29 -10.88 0.22
C VAL A 174 -19.04 -11.99 0.95
N ARG A 175 -20.37 -11.85 1.13
CA ARG A 175 -21.17 -12.86 1.83
C ARG A 175 -21.12 -14.20 1.13
N GLU A 176 -21.27 -14.22 -0.19
CA GLU A 176 -21.33 -15.47 -0.96
C GLU A 176 -19.97 -16.17 -1.02
N VAL A 177 -18.89 -15.44 -1.29
CA VAL A 177 -17.53 -16.00 -1.28
C VAL A 177 -17.15 -16.48 0.13
N TYR A 178 -17.45 -15.67 1.16
CA TYR A 178 -17.16 -16.07 2.54
C TYR A 178 -18.00 -17.29 2.96
N ARG A 179 -19.26 -17.40 2.56
CA ARG A 179 -20.08 -18.60 2.83
C ARG A 179 -19.53 -19.84 2.13
N ALA A 180 -19.05 -19.71 0.90
CA ALA A 180 -18.49 -20.80 0.12
C ALA A 180 -17.11 -21.28 0.60
N GLY A 181 -16.59 -20.74 1.71
CA GLY A 181 -15.26 -21.10 2.23
C GLY A 181 -14.10 -20.30 1.64
N GLY A 182 -14.37 -19.30 0.78
CA GLY A 182 -13.35 -18.49 0.13
C GLY A 182 -12.66 -17.46 1.04
N VAL A 183 -11.59 -16.85 0.56
CA VAL A 183 -10.80 -15.88 1.34
C VAL A 183 -11.17 -14.44 1.00
N ILE A 184 -11.24 -13.57 2.00
CA ILE A 184 -11.50 -12.13 1.85
C ILE A 184 -10.24 -11.37 2.26
N GLY A 185 -9.63 -10.70 1.29
CA GLY A 185 -8.48 -9.83 1.50
C GLY A 185 -8.81 -8.37 1.29
N ALA A 186 -8.19 -7.47 2.02
CA ALA A 186 -8.28 -6.04 1.76
C ALA A 186 -7.04 -5.30 2.26
N VAL A 187 -6.63 -4.22 1.62
CA VAL A 187 -5.47 -3.42 2.07
C VAL A 187 -5.78 -1.93 2.10
N CYS A 188 -5.11 -1.17 2.97
CA CYS A 188 -5.19 0.29 3.01
C CYS A 188 -6.63 0.76 3.27
N HIS A 189 -7.28 1.45 2.33
CA HIS A 189 -8.70 1.81 2.45
C HIS A 189 -9.68 0.71 2.00
N GLY A 190 -9.19 -0.36 1.37
CA GLY A 190 -9.98 -1.50 0.90
C GLY A 190 -10.89 -2.14 1.96
N PRO A 191 -10.51 -2.22 3.25
CA PRO A 191 -11.39 -2.69 4.32
C PRO A 191 -12.71 -1.92 4.46
N ALA A 192 -12.85 -0.73 3.85
CA ALA A 192 -14.12 -0.02 3.72
C ALA A 192 -15.22 -0.89 3.09
N ALA A 193 -14.87 -1.83 2.20
CA ALA A 193 -15.78 -2.81 1.61
C ALA A 193 -16.46 -3.74 2.62
N LEU A 194 -15.85 -3.93 3.80
CA LEU A 194 -16.29 -4.92 4.78
C LEU A 194 -17.22 -4.32 5.85
N LEU A 195 -17.32 -2.98 5.91
CA LEU A 195 -17.99 -2.25 6.99
C LEU A 195 -19.47 -2.58 7.18
N ASP A 196 -20.17 -2.87 6.08
CA ASP A 196 -21.62 -3.08 6.06
C ASP A 196 -22.02 -4.51 5.66
N VAL A 197 -21.07 -5.45 5.70
CA VAL A 197 -21.33 -6.85 5.41
C VAL A 197 -21.92 -7.54 6.65
N THR A 198 -23.02 -8.26 6.45
CA THR A 198 -23.72 -9.04 7.47
C THR A 198 -23.74 -10.52 7.08
N LEU A 199 -23.52 -11.40 8.04
CA LEU A 199 -23.62 -12.85 7.88
C LEU A 199 -25.08 -13.30 7.80
N GLU A 200 -25.31 -14.59 7.52
CA GLU A 200 -26.65 -15.16 7.37
C GLU A 200 -27.48 -15.09 8.66
N ASP A 201 -26.82 -15.11 9.83
CA ASP A 201 -27.45 -14.92 11.14
C ASP A 201 -27.77 -13.45 11.46
N GLY A 202 -27.51 -12.54 10.52
CA GLY A 202 -27.70 -11.10 10.67
C GLY A 202 -26.59 -10.38 11.44
N SER A 203 -25.58 -11.09 11.96
CA SER A 203 -24.47 -10.48 12.68
C SER A 203 -23.52 -9.75 11.72
N PRO A 204 -22.89 -8.62 12.12
CA PRO A 204 -21.87 -7.96 11.30
C PRO A 204 -20.65 -8.86 11.11
N LEU A 205 -20.13 -8.95 9.88
CA LEU A 205 -18.96 -9.77 9.54
C LEU A 205 -17.75 -9.45 10.43
N LEU A 206 -17.55 -8.16 10.71
CA LEU A 206 -16.39 -7.65 11.45
C LEU A 206 -16.55 -7.74 12.98
N ARG A 207 -17.70 -8.15 13.51
CA ARG A 207 -17.94 -8.15 14.96
C ARG A 207 -16.93 -9.04 15.68
N GLY A 208 -16.09 -8.43 16.52
CA GLY A 208 -15.05 -9.10 17.29
C GLY A 208 -13.83 -9.55 16.49
N ARG A 209 -13.80 -9.34 15.17
CA ARG A 209 -12.70 -9.73 14.28
C ARG A 209 -11.53 -8.78 14.40
N ARG A 210 -10.32 -9.32 14.35
CA ARG A 210 -9.09 -8.54 14.25
C ARG A 210 -8.90 -8.07 12.82
N VAL A 211 -8.68 -6.78 12.62
CA VAL A 211 -8.44 -6.20 11.29
C VAL A 211 -7.41 -5.08 11.35
N ALA A 212 -6.72 -4.86 10.24
CA ALA A 212 -6.01 -3.63 9.93
C ALA A 212 -6.72 -2.89 8.78
N GLY A 213 -6.21 -1.71 8.48
CA GLY A 213 -6.64 -0.81 7.41
C GLY A 213 -5.91 0.52 7.62
N PHE A 214 -6.02 1.47 6.69
CA PHE A 214 -5.27 2.72 6.80
C PHE A 214 -5.58 3.44 8.12
N SER A 215 -4.54 3.72 8.89
CA SER A 215 -4.69 4.27 10.24
C SER A 215 -5.09 5.74 10.21
N ASN A 216 -5.71 6.18 11.30
CA ASN A 216 -6.00 7.60 11.52
C ASN A 216 -4.72 8.44 11.50
N ASP A 217 -3.64 7.92 12.10
CA ASP A 217 -2.34 8.60 12.15
C ASP A 217 -1.75 8.76 10.75
N GLU A 218 -1.80 7.72 9.91
CA GLU A 218 -1.36 7.79 8.51
C GLU A 218 -2.21 8.77 7.68
N GLU A 219 -3.54 8.77 7.88
CA GLU A 219 -4.45 9.66 7.16
C GLU A 219 -4.22 11.12 7.54
N LEU A 220 -4.15 11.43 8.84
CA LEU A 220 -4.00 12.79 9.33
C LEU A 220 -2.60 13.35 9.08
N PHE A 221 -1.59 12.48 8.93
CA PHE A 221 -0.27 12.88 8.48
C PHE A 221 -0.28 13.35 7.02
N LEU A 222 -0.90 12.59 6.11
CA LEU A 222 -0.99 12.96 4.68
C LEU A 222 -2.01 14.06 4.40
N MET A 223 -3.07 14.14 5.20
CA MET A 223 -4.20 15.02 4.98
C MET A 223 -4.77 15.53 6.32
N LYS A 224 -4.24 16.67 6.77
CA LYS A 224 -4.65 17.29 8.05
C LYS A 224 -6.15 17.59 8.13
N ASP A 225 -6.81 17.86 7.00
CA ASP A 225 -8.24 18.12 6.90
C ASP A 225 -9.08 16.86 6.60
N ALA A 226 -8.53 15.65 6.71
CA ALA A 226 -9.22 14.39 6.36
C ALA A 226 -10.58 14.23 7.05
N ARG A 227 -10.71 14.67 8.31
CA ARG A 227 -11.97 14.57 9.09
C ARG A 227 -13.14 15.36 8.49
N VAL A 228 -12.86 16.39 7.67
CA VAL A 228 -13.90 17.16 6.96
C VAL A 228 -14.06 16.73 5.50
N ARG A 229 -13.11 15.94 4.97
CA ARG A 229 -13.10 15.48 3.57
C ARG A 229 -13.73 14.11 3.40
N PHE A 230 -13.57 13.24 4.37
CA PHE A 230 -14.19 11.91 4.38
C PHE A 230 -15.46 11.89 5.22
N PRO A 231 -16.41 11.00 4.89
CA PRO A 231 -17.58 10.78 5.73
C PRO A 231 -17.22 10.27 7.14
N TYR A 232 -16.07 9.61 7.25
CA TYR A 232 -15.46 9.13 8.50
C TYR A 232 -14.00 8.75 8.22
N LEU A 233 -13.19 8.58 9.27
CA LEU A 233 -11.90 7.91 9.14
C LEU A 233 -12.09 6.38 9.24
N LEU A 234 -11.34 5.63 8.44
CA LEU A 234 -11.57 4.18 8.28
C LEU A 234 -11.38 3.42 9.61
N GLN A 235 -10.29 3.67 10.33
CA GLN A 235 -10.03 3.04 11.63
C GLN A 235 -11.18 3.31 12.62
N ASP A 236 -11.63 4.56 12.76
CA ASP A 236 -12.76 4.92 13.62
C ASP A 236 -14.02 4.11 13.26
N ARG A 237 -14.30 3.97 11.95
CA ARG A 237 -15.48 3.25 11.46
C ARG A 237 -15.37 1.73 11.62
N LEU A 238 -14.19 1.15 11.44
CA LEU A 238 -13.94 -0.27 11.70
C LEU A 238 -14.23 -0.61 13.17
N VAL A 239 -13.73 0.21 14.10
CA VAL A 239 -13.99 0.05 15.54
C VAL A 239 -15.48 0.23 15.84
N GLN A 240 -16.13 1.24 15.24
CA GLN A 240 -17.58 1.45 15.41
C GLN A 240 -18.41 0.26 14.91
N ARG A 241 -17.94 -0.47 13.89
CA ARG A 241 -18.57 -1.70 13.38
C ARG A 241 -18.23 -2.95 14.22
N GLY A 242 -17.54 -2.78 15.34
CA GLY A 242 -17.25 -3.83 16.31
C GLY A 242 -15.97 -4.61 16.01
N ALA A 243 -15.14 -4.15 15.07
CA ALA A 243 -13.84 -4.77 14.80
C ALA A 243 -12.83 -4.43 15.90
N ARG A 244 -11.89 -5.35 16.14
CA ARG A 244 -10.70 -5.15 16.96
C ARG A 244 -9.57 -4.65 16.05
N TYR A 245 -9.46 -3.35 15.89
CA TYR A 245 -8.43 -2.75 15.06
C TYR A 245 -7.03 -3.04 15.62
N VAL A 246 -6.10 -3.50 14.78
CA VAL A 246 -4.72 -3.82 15.14
C VAL A 246 -3.80 -2.90 14.37
N GLU A 247 -3.32 -1.87 15.05
CA GLU A 247 -2.43 -0.86 14.48
C GLU A 247 -0.98 -1.32 14.52
N GLY A 248 -0.29 -1.18 13.39
CA GLY A 248 1.15 -1.30 13.25
C GLY A 248 1.79 0.06 13.04
N PRO A 249 3.13 0.15 13.06
CA PRO A 249 3.81 1.41 12.82
C PRO A 249 3.43 2.01 11.46
N MET A 250 3.28 3.34 11.45
CA MET A 250 2.96 4.14 10.27
C MET A 250 3.89 3.79 9.08
N TYR A 251 3.32 3.57 7.91
CA TYR A 251 4.04 3.29 6.66
C TYR A 251 5.00 2.09 6.73
N LEU A 252 4.68 1.07 7.53
CA LEU A 252 5.35 -0.23 7.51
C LEU A 252 4.33 -1.35 7.26
N ASP A 253 4.86 -2.52 6.90
CA ASP A 253 4.08 -3.75 6.77
C ASP A 253 3.37 -4.11 8.09
N ASN A 254 2.05 -4.19 8.03
CA ASN A 254 1.19 -4.71 9.08
C ASN A 254 0.00 -5.46 8.45
N THR A 255 0.14 -6.76 8.30
CA THR A 255 -0.93 -7.67 7.85
C THR A 255 -1.52 -8.44 9.02
N VAL A 256 -2.84 -8.37 9.15
CA VAL A 256 -3.63 -9.05 10.17
C VAL A 256 -4.40 -10.19 9.54
N ILE A 257 -4.21 -11.39 10.10
CA ILE A 257 -4.89 -12.63 9.68
C ILE A 257 -5.89 -13.03 10.77
N ASP A 258 -7.19 -13.06 10.45
CA ASP A 258 -8.26 -13.57 11.30
C ASP A 258 -9.10 -14.59 10.52
N GLY A 259 -8.67 -15.86 10.58
CA GLY A 259 -9.24 -16.94 9.80
C GLY A 259 -9.11 -16.68 8.29
N ARG A 260 -10.24 -16.48 7.62
CA ARG A 260 -10.31 -16.21 6.16
C ARG A 260 -10.47 -14.72 5.84
N ILE A 261 -10.37 -13.84 6.83
CA ILE A 261 -10.34 -12.38 6.64
C ILE A 261 -8.91 -11.91 6.86
N ILE A 262 -8.32 -11.32 5.84
CA ILE A 262 -6.93 -10.87 5.82
C ILE A 262 -6.92 -9.40 5.45
N THR A 263 -6.29 -8.59 6.29
CA THR A 263 -6.29 -7.14 6.10
C THR A 263 -4.90 -6.56 6.28
N GLY A 264 -4.48 -5.72 5.34
CA GLY A 264 -3.23 -4.98 5.39
C GLY A 264 -3.46 -3.50 5.70
N GLN A 265 -2.56 -2.90 6.48
CA GLN A 265 -2.72 -1.52 6.93
C GLN A 265 -2.58 -0.49 5.82
N ASN A 266 -1.60 -0.64 4.93
CA ASN A 266 -1.16 0.40 3.99
C ASN A 266 -0.51 -0.25 2.74
N PRO A 267 -0.05 0.52 1.73
CA PRO A 267 0.58 -0.05 0.53
C PRO A 267 1.78 -1.00 0.80
N TRP A 268 2.53 -0.77 1.89
CA TRP A 268 3.66 -1.63 2.28
C TRP A 268 3.21 -3.00 2.80
N SER A 269 1.93 -3.16 3.10
CA SER A 269 1.32 -4.43 3.53
C SER A 269 0.76 -5.25 2.36
N THR A 270 0.79 -4.75 1.12
CA THR A 270 0.18 -5.43 -0.03
C THR A 270 0.77 -6.80 -0.29
N TRP A 271 2.11 -6.90 -0.31
CA TRP A 271 2.80 -8.16 -0.57
C TRP A 271 2.44 -9.23 0.47
N SER A 272 2.59 -8.89 1.75
CA SER A 272 2.31 -9.80 2.87
C SER A 272 0.82 -10.17 2.95
N THR A 273 -0.09 -9.25 2.60
CA THR A 273 -1.54 -9.50 2.51
C THR A 273 -1.85 -10.51 1.40
N ALA A 274 -1.35 -10.29 0.18
CA ALA A 274 -1.60 -11.18 -0.95
C ALA A 274 -1.01 -12.59 -0.71
N GLU A 275 0.21 -12.66 -0.15
CA GLU A 275 0.84 -13.93 0.21
C GLU A 275 0.07 -14.66 1.33
N ALA A 276 -0.41 -13.93 2.34
CA ALA A 276 -1.26 -14.51 3.38
C ALA A 276 -2.58 -15.04 2.82
N MET A 277 -3.16 -14.39 1.81
CA MET A 277 -4.37 -14.89 1.14
C MET A 277 -4.11 -16.22 0.44
N VAL A 278 -2.99 -16.35 -0.28
CA VAL A 278 -2.61 -17.62 -0.91
C VAL A 278 -2.44 -18.73 0.13
N ARG A 279 -1.83 -18.43 1.28
CA ARG A 279 -1.72 -19.37 2.41
C ARG A 279 -3.07 -19.77 2.99
N ALA A 280 -3.98 -18.81 3.14
CA ALA A 280 -5.33 -19.09 3.64
C ALA A 280 -6.19 -19.89 2.64
N LEU A 281 -5.83 -19.88 1.35
CA LEU A 281 -6.40 -20.78 0.34
C LEU A 281 -5.76 -22.19 0.37
N GLY A 282 -4.82 -22.45 1.29
CA GLY A 282 -4.19 -23.75 1.47
C GLY A 282 -2.98 -24.00 0.58
N HIS A 283 -2.35 -22.95 0.06
CA HIS A 283 -1.20 -23.08 -0.83
C HIS A 283 -0.02 -22.19 -0.38
N GLU A 284 1.20 -22.60 -0.74
CA GLU A 284 2.34 -21.71 -0.61
C GLU A 284 2.38 -20.70 -1.76
N PRO A 285 2.62 -19.40 -1.47
CA PRO A 285 2.84 -18.40 -2.50
C PRO A 285 4.13 -18.68 -3.26
N ALA A 286 4.19 -18.21 -4.51
CA ALA A 286 5.43 -18.29 -5.29
C ALA A 286 6.58 -17.63 -4.53
N MET A 287 7.73 -18.31 -4.49
CA MET A 287 8.92 -17.77 -3.84
C MET A 287 9.42 -16.56 -4.63
N ARG A 288 9.63 -15.45 -3.94
CA ARG A 288 10.26 -14.25 -4.51
C ARG A 288 11.27 -13.69 -3.52
N ALA A 289 12.34 -13.08 -4.04
CA ALA A 289 13.22 -12.27 -3.22
C ALA A 289 12.48 -10.99 -2.80
N PRO A 290 12.54 -10.58 -1.51
CA PRO A 290 11.98 -9.31 -1.08
C PRO A 290 12.63 -8.14 -1.82
N GLY A 291 11.80 -7.19 -2.27
CA GLY A 291 12.25 -5.97 -2.93
C GLY A 291 13.06 -5.07 -1.99
N ARG A 292 13.72 -4.06 -2.56
CA ARG A 292 14.50 -3.07 -1.78
C ARG A 292 13.64 -2.34 -0.76
N ASP A 293 12.41 -2.04 -1.14
CA ASP A 293 11.38 -1.43 -0.30
C ASP A 293 11.02 -2.32 0.90
N GLU A 294 10.74 -3.59 0.67
CA GLU A 294 10.45 -4.53 1.75
C GLU A 294 11.65 -4.77 2.66
N GLN A 295 12.86 -4.78 2.10
CA GLN A 295 14.09 -4.84 2.87
C GLN A 295 14.23 -3.61 3.77
N ALA A 296 13.94 -2.40 3.28
CA ALA A 296 13.91 -1.19 4.11
C ALA A 296 12.81 -1.25 5.18
N VAL A 297 11.60 -1.71 4.84
CA VAL A 297 10.52 -1.94 5.81
C VAL A 297 10.97 -2.91 6.91
N LYS A 298 11.72 -3.97 6.59
CA LYS A 298 12.29 -4.89 7.59
C LYS A 298 13.29 -4.20 8.51
N VAL A 299 14.16 -3.35 7.97
CA VAL A 299 15.11 -2.54 8.76
C VAL A 299 14.36 -1.62 9.72
N LEU A 300 13.37 -0.88 9.23
CA LEU A 300 12.53 0.03 10.04
C LEU A 300 11.73 -0.72 11.10
N ALA A 301 11.14 -1.86 10.75
CA ALA A 301 10.40 -2.67 11.71
C ALA A 301 11.32 -3.23 12.81
N ALA A 302 12.57 -3.57 12.49
CA ALA A 302 13.57 -3.94 13.50
C ALA A 302 13.95 -2.76 14.39
N TYR A 303 14.06 -1.55 13.82
CA TYR A 303 14.29 -0.31 14.57
C TYR A 303 13.16 -0.05 15.58
N HIS A 304 11.90 -0.05 15.15
CA HIS A 304 10.77 0.24 16.05
C HIS A 304 10.56 -0.82 17.14
N ARG A 305 10.87 -2.09 16.86
CA ARG A 305 10.70 -3.17 17.84
C ARG A 305 11.86 -3.29 18.82
N ASN A 306 13.08 -3.13 18.33
CA ASN A 306 14.29 -3.58 19.04
C ASN A 306 15.41 -2.53 19.08
N GLY A 307 15.17 -1.33 18.55
CA GLY A 307 16.12 -0.22 18.53
C GLY A 307 17.20 -0.31 17.44
N ILE A 308 18.08 0.69 17.45
CA ILE A 308 19.08 0.95 16.39
C ILE A 308 20.06 -0.21 16.14
N ASP A 309 20.52 -0.90 17.19
CA ASP A 309 21.51 -1.97 17.03
C ASP A 309 20.93 -3.19 16.31
N ALA A 310 19.64 -3.48 16.54
CA ALA A 310 18.94 -4.51 15.80
C ALA A 310 18.71 -4.09 14.34
N ALA A 311 18.33 -2.84 14.11
CA ALA A 311 18.15 -2.29 12.77
C ALA A 311 19.44 -2.35 11.94
N ARG A 312 20.60 -2.02 12.53
CA ARG A 312 21.91 -2.13 11.88
C ARG A 312 22.24 -3.55 11.46
N ARG A 313 22.00 -4.55 12.31
CA ARG A 313 22.21 -5.96 11.95
C ARG A 313 21.34 -6.38 10.77
N VAL A 314 20.07 -5.96 10.76
CA VAL A 314 19.15 -6.23 9.65
C VAL A 314 19.59 -5.49 8.38
N ARG A 315 20.04 -4.24 8.51
CA ARG A 315 20.57 -3.43 7.40
C ARG A 315 21.81 -4.07 6.78
N HIS A 316 22.76 -4.54 7.57
CA HIS A 316 23.93 -5.26 7.03
C HIS A 316 23.59 -6.56 6.31
N ALA A 317 22.52 -7.25 6.74
CA ALA A 317 22.00 -8.43 6.03
C ALA A 317 21.21 -8.07 4.76
N HIS A 318 20.83 -6.80 4.58
CA HIS A 318 20.03 -6.27 3.49
C HIS A 318 20.65 -4.99 2.92
N PRO A 319 21.85 -5.07 2.31
CA PRO A 319 22.57 -3.90 1.82
C PRO A 319 21.80 -3.13 0.73
N ASP A 320 20.89 -3.80 0.03
CA ASP A 320 20.04 -3.21 -1.00
C ASP A 320 18.77 -2.55 -0.46
N ALA A 321 18.54 -2.54 0.86
CA ALA A 321 17.39 -1.85 1.45
C ALA A 321 17.28 -0.40 0.95
N ASP A 322 16.07 0.00 0.58
CA ASP A 322 15.80 1.29 -0.06
C ASP A 322 16.21 2.47 0.85
N LYS A 323 17.20 3.22 0.40
CA LYS A 323 17.72 4.40 1.09
C LYS A 323 16.69 5.54 1.15
N HIS A 324 15.92 5.73 0.08
CA HIS A 324 14.92 6.79 0.01
C HIS A 324 13.82 6.55 1.05
N LEU A 325 13.37 5.30 1.20
CA LEU A 325 12.37 4.94 2.20
C LEU A 325 12.88 5.17 3.63
N LEU A 326 14.12 4.77 3.92
CA LEU A 326 14.75 5.03 5.23
C LEU A 326 14.87 6.54 5.52
N LEU A 327 15.26 7.33 4.52
CA LEU A 327 15.36 8.79 4.63
C LEU A 327 13.98 9.46 4.75
N MET A 328 12.95 8.93 4.09
CA MET A 328 11.57 9.40 4.24
C MET A 328 11.11 9.21 5.69
N HIS A 329 11.36 8.04 6.30
CA HIS A 329 11.05 7.81 7.71
C HIS A 329 11.88 8.70 8.65
N ALA A 330 13.14 9.00 8.31
CA ALA A 330 13.93 10.00 9.04
C ALA A 330 13.29 11.40 8.98
N LEU A 331 12.79 11.81 7.81
CA LEU A 331 12.07 13.06 7.62
C LEU A 331 10.75 13.09 8.40
N VAL A 332 9.95 12.02 8.35
CA VAL A 332 8.71 11.88 9.12
C VAL A 332 9.00 12.02 10.62
N ALA A 333 10.04 11.36 11.13
CA ALA A 333 10.46 11.49 12.52
C ALA A 333 10.85 12.93 12.87
N ALA A 334 11.61 13.62 12.02
CA ALA A 334 11.97 15.02 12.22
C ALA A 334 10.74 15.94 12.24
N MET A 335 9.79 15.75 11.31
CA MET A 335 8.54 16.52 11.24
C MET A 335 7.65 16.34 12.47
N GLN A 336 7.76 15.18 13.12
CA GLN A 336 7.08 14.88 14.39
C GLN A 336 7.88 15.34 15.63
N GLY A 337 9.01 16.02 15.46
CA GLY A 337 9.86 16.51 16.55
C GLY A 337 10.77 15.45 17.18
N ARG A 338 10.86 14.25 16.59
CA ARG A 338 11.68 13.13 17.07
C ARG A 338 13.09 13.17 16.48
N LEU A 339 13.85 14.24 16.79
CA LEU A 339 15.14 14.52 16.15
C LEU A 339 16.20 13.42 16.35
N GLY A 340 16.23 12.78 17.53
CA GLY A 340 17.17 11.68 17.79
C GLY A 340 16.93 10.46 16.91
N GLU A 341 15.66 10.14 16.66
CA GLU A 341 15.27 9.07 15.75
C GLU A 341 15.53 9.44 14.29
N ALA A 342 15.23 10.67 13.89
CA ALA A 342 15.57 11.16 12.56
C ALA A 342 17.06 10.97 12.25
N TRP A 343 17.93 11.30 13.21
CA TRP A 343 19.37 11.09 13.08
C TRP A 343 19.75 9.60 12.94
N GLN A 344 19.16 8.74 13.76
CA GLN A 344 19.43 7.30 13.72
C GLN A 344 18.97 6.64 12.41
N LEU A 345 17.78 7.00 11.93
CA LEU A 345 17.22 6.51 10.67
C LEU A 345 18.01 7.01 9.46
N GLN A 346 18.46 8.26 9.50
CA GLN A 346 19.38 8.78 8.50
C GLN A 346 20.70 8.01 8.49
N ALA A 347 21.29 7.73 9.65
CA ALA A 347 22.51 6.95 9.73
C ALA A 347 22.32 5.55 9.11
N LEU A 348 21.18 4.89 9.36
CA LEU A 348 20.85 3.59 8.73
C LEU A 348 20.74 3.64 7.20
N ALA A 349 20.36 4.78 6.64
CA ALA A 349 20.31 4.93 5.18
C ALA A 349 21.71 5.06 4.56
N LEU A 350 22.67 5.54 5.35
CA LEU A 350 24.05 5.80 4.92
C LEU A 350 25.03 4.69 5.29
N ASP A 351 24.69 3.86 6.28
CA ASP A 351 25.34 2.58 6.61
C ASP A 351 25.15 1.54 5.47
#